data_AF-A0A3D5ZLJ5-F1
#
_entry.id   AF-A0A3D5ZLJ5-F1
#
_cell.length_a   1.000
_cell.length_b   1.000
_cell.length_c   1.000
_cell.angle_alpha   90.00
_cell.angle_beta   90.00
_cell.angle_gamma   90.00
#
_symmetry.space_group_name_H-M   'P 1'
#
loop_
_entity.id
_entity.type
_entity.pdbx_description
1 polymer ?
#
loop_
_entity_poly.entity_id
_entity_poly.type
_entity_poly.pdbx_seq_one_letter_code
_entity_poly.pdbx_strand_id
1 'polypeptide(L)'
;YKKADYDPSNKNNILLFYTGESRPIPSNFNSGVNREHVWAQSLGNFGTSNAGADGHHLMACDSKLNSTRGNKGFKEVPQTAANKVSDTDNCYTSGNWFYPQEGYRGAVARILMYVQVRWGGDNSTLKFTDSATGKGDNAIGSISTLMKWHLEEAPSEWEIRRNEEVAKIQGNRNPFIDHPEYAAQIYGYAGSYFTSTTVANSVAEVIKNHNVTPTPDPKPDQPTVKTVSYVSVDGTANKLGYIAGEEFNHQGLTVKVTYSDGSVAEIAGSSCKWLDANTGMETLSAGTTAVVCRYENCDSAKIGGITVTSQVTGEHSITITRKQSADGGSYGWMEWSVGGISGQSYTYPGNKDRFQFNSSKPYFYLFNSTALTGGIKSVRVVGTDSKWQLRVNNTAYKADVTGSPTEGVSVGEKNVLDGATWQVDGNYEYFTLNYVGTGAAYLTEIVVTYGATNGGTTDTISLDNLSTSLEVGKTTKIGVKASGNVSYATSDSNVCTVDGEGNVAAVGKGVATITATCGNARAEMLIVVGESTTPNPDPTPNPNPNPDPFKDSDSSAGCKGVVSTVGTITALLIAVAGAAIVRKRHE
;
A
#
# COMPACT_ATOMS: atom_id res chain seq x y z
N TYR A 1 -0.51 29.74 13.60
CA TYR A 1 -1.78 29.75 14.37
C TYR A 1 -3.00 29.88 13.47
N LYS A 2 -3.66 31.05 13.33
CA LYS A 2 -4.98 31.16 12.64
C LYS A 2 -5.09 30.54 11.22
N LYS A 3 -3.98 30.40 10.48
CA LYS A 3 -3.91 29.70 9.18
C LYS A 3 -3.35 28.28 9.24
N ALA A 4 -2.40 28.02 10.13
CA ALA A 4 -1.57 26.80 10.11
C ALA A 4 -1.97 25.76 11.18
N ASP A 5 -2.74 26.16 12.19
CA ASP A 5 -3.10 25.34 13.35
C ASP A 5 -4.62 25.33 13.57
N TYR A 6 -5.42 25.78 12.59
CA TYR A 6 -6.88 25.80 12.70
C TYR A 6 -7.45 24.37 12.77
N ASP A 7 -8.60 24.23 13.41
CA ASP A 7 -9.39 23.00 13.37
C ASP A 7 -10.17 22.93 12.03
N PRO A 8 -9.96 21.91 11.17
CA PRO A 8 -10.72 21.74 9.93
C PRO A 8 -12.24 21.65 10.15
N SER A 9 -12.66 21.00 11.25
CA SER A 9 -14.05 20.79 11.63
C SER A 9 -14.69 22.04 12.21
N ASN A 10 -13.91 22.94 12.81
CA ASN A 10 -14.38 24.24 13.31
C ASN A 10 -13.34 25.34 13.07
N LYS A 11 -13.50 26.09 11.98
CA LYS A 11 -12.58 27.16 11.56
C LYS A 11 -12.48 28.37 12.51
N ASN A 12 -13.30 28.42 13.57
CA ASN A 12 -13.18 29.42 14.66
C ASN A 12 -12.23 28.94 15.79
N ASN A 13 -11.82 27.68 15.76
CA ASN A 13 -10.93 27.05 16.72
C ASN A 13 -9.54 26.78 16.13
N ILE A 14 -8.59 26.50 17.02
CA ILE A 14 -7.26 25.97 16.73
C ILE A 14 -7.06 24.67 17.49
N LEU A 15 -6.30 23.75 16.91
CA LEU A 15 -5.87 22.50 17.54
C LEU A 15 -4.62 22.78 18.39
N LEU A 16 -4.66 22.39 19.67
CA LEU A 16 -3.52 22.55 20.57
C LEU A 16 -2.54 21.37 20.43
N PHE A 17 -1.25 21.70 20.31
CA PHE A 17 -0.17 20.73 20.21
C PHE A 17 -0.01 19.91 21.49
N TYR A 18 0.51 18.70 21.35
CA TYR A 18 0.52 17.63 22.35
C TYR A 18 -0.84 17.09 22.80
N THR A 19 -1.99 17.63 22.38
CA THR A 19 -3.30 17.12 22.83
C THR A 19 -4.40 17.10 21.78
N GLY A 20 -4.22 17.73 20.62
CA GLY A 20 -5.23 17.88 19.57
C GLY A 20 -6.41 18.77 19.94
N GLU A 21 -6.36 19.53 21.05
CA GLU A 21 -7.56 20.17 21.59
C GLU A 21 -8.09 21.29 20.70
N SER A 22 -9.27 21.10 20.13
CA SER A 22 -9.99 22.15 19.40
C SER A 22 -10.51 23.20 20.39
N ARG A 23 -9.78 24.31 20.51
CA ARG A 23 -10.11 25.43 21.41
C ARG A 23 -10.34 26.72 20.62
N PRO A 24 -11.32 27.57 20.97
CA PRO A 24 -11.55 28.85 20.30
C PRO A 24 -10.29 29.71 20.15
N ILE A 25 -10.12 30.33 18.98
CA ILE A 25 -8.96 31.19 18.68
C ILE A 25 -8.90 32.33 19.71
N PRO A 26 -7.83 32.43 20.51
CA PRO A 26 -7.74 33.44 21.56
C PRO A 26 -7.48 34.83 20.97
N SER A 27 -7.85 35.87 21.72
CA SER A 27 -7.55 37.26 21.36
C SER A 27 -6.04 37.59 21.43
N ASN A 28 -5.30 36.88 22.28
CA ASN A 28 -3.85 36.93 22.42
C ASN A 28 -3.31 35.60 22.96
N PHE A 29 -2.04 35.28 22.70
CA PHE A 29 -1.41 34.02 23.09
C PHE A 29 -0.65 34.13 24.44
N ASN A 30 -1.26 34.80 25.43
CA ASN A 30 -0.67 35.01 26.76
C ASN A 30 -1.49 34.37 27.91
N SER A 31 -2.69 33.84 27.65
CA SER A 31 -3.57 33.25 28.68
C SER A 31 -4.48 32.19 28.08
N GLY A 32 -4.70 31.09 28.79
CA GLY A 32 -5.43 29.91 28.32
C GLY A 32 -4.62 29.11 27.29
N VAL A 33 -4.33 29.73 26.15
CA VAL A 33 -3.43 29.21 25.11
C VAL A 33 -2.22 30.13 25.01
N ASN A 34 -1.02 29.53 24.88
CA ASN A 34 0.20 30.29 24.67
C ASN A 34 1.04 29.70 23.51
N ARG A 35 2.22 30.28 23.31
CA ARG A 35 3.20 29.86 22.31
C ARG A 35 4.16 28.86 22.93
N GLU A 36 4.24 27.67 22.35
CA GLU A 36 5.24 26.65 22.67
C GLU A 36 6.41 26.74 21.69
N HIS A 37 7.63 26.69 22.22
CA HIS A 37 8.87 26.50 21.48
C HIS A 37 9.31 25.06 21.71
N VAL A 38 9.02 24.15 20.75
CA VAL A 38 9.28 22.71 20.94
C VAL A 38 10.74 22.45 21.31
N TRP A 39 11.70 23.19 20.74
CA TRP A 39 13.01 23.37 21.35
C TRP A 39 12.97 24.52 22.35
N ALA A 40 12.89 24.21 23.64
CA ALA A 40 12.62 25.19 24.69
C ALA A 40 13.54 26.42 24.62
N GLN A 41 12.94 27.62 24.67
CA GLN A 41 13.64 28.90 24.44
C GLN A 41 14.92 29.06 25.27
N SER A 42 14.89 28.63 26.54
CA SER A 42 16.01 28.71 27.47
C SER A 42 17.17 27.75 27.17
N LEU A 43 16.96 26.72 26.35
CA LEU A 43 17.99 25.73 25.97
C LEU A 43 18.59 26.03 24.60
N GLY A 44 17.83 26.61 23.68
CA GLY A 44 18.35 27.06 22.38
C GLY A 44 18.93 28.48 22.37
N ASN A 45 18.77 29.24 23.46
CA ASN A 45 19.07 30.68 23.56
C ASN A 45 18.38 31.52 22.47
N PHE A 46 17.10 31.23 22.22
CA PHE A 46 16.35 31.90 21.15
C PHE A 46 15.77 33.25 21.61
N GLY A 47 15.93 34.28 20.76
CA GLY A 47 15.27 35.57 20.95
C GLY A 47 13.80 35.57 20.53
N THR A 48 13.28 36.74 20.16
CA THR A 48 11.96 36.91 19.54
C THR A 48 12.01 36.96 18.00
N SER A 49 13.11 36.51 17.41
CA SER A 49 13.41 36.50 15.97
C SER A 49 14.13 35.20 15.58
N ASN A 50 14.37 34.99 14.28
CA ASN A 50 15.00 33.79 13.72
C ASN A 50 14.29 32.51 14.23
N ALA A 51 15.04 31.52 14.73
CA ALA A 51 14.49 30.31 15.36
C ALA A 51 13.42 30.58 16.44
N GLY A 52 13.48 31.71 17.14
CA GLY A 52 12.50 32.11 18.16
C GLY A 52 11.18 32.66 17.61
N ALA A 53 11.13 32.96 16.30
CA ALA A 53 9.95 33.41 15.56
C ALA A 53 9.52 32.43 14.44
N ASP A 54 10.22 31.30 14.29
CA ASP A 54 9.99 30.35 13.21
C ASP A 54 8.67 29.58 13.39
N GLY A 55 7.80 29.64 12.38
CA GLY A 55 6.49 29.00 12.36
C GLY A 55 6.52 27.46 12.36
N HIS A 56 7.60 26.82 11.89
CA HIS A 56 7.76 25.36 12.01
C HIS A 56 8.17 24.93 13.42
N HIS A 57 8.72 25.85 14.21
CA HIS A 57 9.15 25.62 15.59
C HIS A 57 8.08 26.06 16.62
N LEU A 58 7.31 27.10 16.30
CA LEU A 58 6.33 27.73 17.17
C LEU A 58 4.95 27.07 17.07
N MET A 59 4.48 26.51 18.19
CA MET A 59 3.23 25.73 18.28
C MET A 59 2.21 26.41 19.20
N ALA A 60 0.91 26.20 18.95
CA ALA A 60 -0.13 26.62 19.90
C ALA A 60 -0.29 25.53 20.96
N CYS A 61 -0.22 25.88 22.24
CA CYS A 61 -0.31 24.90 23.34
C CYS A 61 -1.18 25.42 24.48
N ASP A 62 -1.77 24.52 25.26
CA ASP A 62 -2.41 24.91 26.52
C ASP A 62 -1.37 25.52 27.48
N SER A 63 -1.73 26.64 28.09
CA SER A 63 -0.81 27.40 28.94
C SER A 63 -0.39 26.68 30.23
N LYS A 64 -1.22 25.80 30.80
CA LYS A 64 -0.83 24.92 31.91
C LYS A 64 0.10 23.82 31.40
N LEU A 65 -0.25 23.16 30.29
CA LEU A 65 0.54 22.05 29.74
C LEU A 65 1.95 22.50 29.33
N ASN A 66 2.04 23.64 28.63
CA ASN A 66 3.32 24.29 28.32
C ASN A 66 4.09 24.63 29.61
N SER A 67 3.44 25.16 30.65
CA SER A 67 4.09 25.43 31.95
C SER A 67 4.62 24.15 32.62
N THR A 68 3.89 23.04 32.54
CA THR A 68 4.28 21.72 33.07
C THR A 68 5.43 21.09 32.28
N ARG A 69 5.47 21.31 30.96
CA ARG A 69 6.57 20.92 30.07
C ARG A 69 7.80 21.78 30.34
N GLY A 70 7.65 23.10 30.46
CA GLY A 70 8.69 24.07 30.76
C GLY A 70 9.90 23.96 29.83
N ASN A 71 11.07 23.62 30.41
CA ASN A 71 12.29 23.31 29.65
C ASN A 71 12.76 21.86 29.85
N LYS A 72 11.81 20.94 30.04
CA LYS A 72 12.05 19.50 30.01
C LYS A 72 12.34 19.02 28.59
N GLY A 73 13.30 18.12 28.48
CA GLY A 73 13.61 17.38 27.27
C GLY A 73 12.62 16.24 27.04
N PHE A 74 12.67 15.68 25.84
CA PHE A 74 11.77 14.61 25.40
C PHE A 74 12.41 13.24 25.54
N LYS A 75 11.69 12.32 26.18
CA LYS A 75 12.06 10.91 26.30
C LYS A 75 10.84 10.05 26.64
N GLU A 76 10.99 8.74 26.48
CA GLU A 76 10.17 7.73 27.15
C GLU A 76 10.03 8.01 28.66
N VAL A 77 8.80 7.97 29.17
CA VAL A 77 8.47 8.15 30.59
C VAL A 77 7.49 7.02 30.98
N PRO A 78 7.65 6.38 32.16
CA PRO A 78 6.70 5.35 32.60
C PRO A 78 5.28 5.92 32.68
N GLN A 79 4.34 5.34 31.92
CA GLN A 79 2.97 5.85 31.74
C GLN A 79 2.05 5.53 32.93
N THR A 80 2.49 5.90 34.14
CA THR A 80 1.75 5.67 35.39
C THR A 80 0.86 6.87 35.74
N ALA A 81 -0.18 6.64 36.55
CA ALA A 81 -1.05 7.70 37.05
C ALA A 81 -0.28 8.81 37.83
N ALA A 82 0.86 8.48 38.44
CA ALA A 82 1.71 9.43 39.14
C ALA A 82 2.55 10.33 38.21
N ASN A 83 2.83 9.88 36.98
CA ASN A 83 3.55 10.66 35.97
C ASN A 83 2.60 11.37 34.98
N LYS A 84 1.30 11.04 34.95
CA LYS A 84 0.33 11.63 34.01
C LYS A 84 0.13 13.12 34.30
N VAL A 85 0.14 13.94 33.24
CA VAL A 85 -0.12 15.38 33.35
C VAL A 85 -1.62 15.63 33.50
N SER A 86 -2.00 16.39 34.53
CA SER A 86 -3.38 16.84 34.77
C SER A 86 -3.97 17.54 33.55
N ASP A 87 -5.28 17.38 33.35
CA ASP A 87 -6.04 17.98 32.24
C ASP A 87 -5.56 17.53 30.83
N THR A 88 -4.92 16.36 30.72
CA THR A 88 -4.54 15.74 29.43
C THR A 88 -4.96 14.28 29.34
N ASP A 89 -5.08 13.76 28.11
CA ASP A 89 -5.46 12.37 27.88
C ASP A 89 -4.26 11.44 28.04
N ASN A 90 -3.13 11.69 27.35
CA ASN A 90 -1.95 10.81 27.41
C ASN A 90 -0.59 11.56 27.42
N CYS A 91 -0.50 12.76 27.99
CA CYS A 91 0.81 13.39 28.27
C CYS A 91 1.35 12.93 29.63
N TYR A 92 2.65 12.65 29.71
CA TYR A 92 3.33 12.21 30.94
C TYR A 92 4.61 12.99 31.19
N THR A 93 5.06 13.06 32.44
CA THR A 93 6.32 13.70 32.82
C THR A 93 6.93 13.03 34.04
N SER A 94 8.26 12.92 34.08
CA SER A 94 8.98 12.44 35.25
C SER A 94 10.37 13.06 35.32
N GLY A 95 10.70 13.69 36.44
CA GLY A 95 11.93 14.48 36.60
C GLY A 95 12.07 15.56 35.52
N ASN A 96 13.19 15.51 34.79
CA ASN A 96 13.50 16.42 33.69
C ASN A 96 12.87 16.04 32.34
N TRP A 97 12.02 15.01 32.28
CA TRP A 97 11.50 14.45 31.03
C TRP A 97 10.02 14.71 30.82
N PHE A 98 9.65 14.92 29.57
CA PHE A 98 8.28 15.03 29.09
C PHE A 98 8.03 14.04 27.94
N TYR A 99 6.92 13.34 28.02
CA TYR A 99 6.40 12.43 27.01
C TYR A 99 5.11 13.05 26.46
N PRO A 100 5.08 13.50 25.19
CA PRO A 100 3.88 14.03 24.58
C PRO A 100 2.91 12.90 24.25
N GLN A 101 1.63 13.22 24.11
CA GLN A 101 0.60 12.28 23.67
C GLN A 101 0.98 11.58 22.36
N GLU A 102 0.61 10.31 22.26
CA GLU A 102 0.70 9.50 21.04
C GLU A 102 -0.07 10.18 19.89
N GLY A 103 0.54 10.19 18.70
CA GLY A 103 0.15 11.04 17.56
C GLY A 103 0.91 12.38 17.49
N TYR A 104 1.62 12.79 18.55
CA TYR A 104 2.45 14.01 18.55
C TYR A 104 3.95 13.76 18.80
N ARG A 105 4.37 12.52 19.08
CA ARG A 105 5.78 12.17 19.31
C ARG A 105 6.61 12.29 18.02
N GLY A 106 6.10 11.81 16.90
CA GLY A 106 6.74 11.94 15.58
C GLY A 106 6.84 13.40 15.14
N ALA A 107 5.77 14.17 15.33
CA ALA A 107 5.77 15.61 15.06
C ALA A 107 6.82 16.37 15.91
N VAL A 108 6.95 16.03 17.20
CA VAL A 108 8.04 16.56 18.05
C VAL A 108 9.40 16.23 17.47
N ALA A 109 9.65 14.98 17.07
CA ALA A 109 10.93 14.60 16.48
C ALA A 109 11.23 15.40 15.21
N ARG A 110 10.29 15.50 14.26
CA ARG A 110 10.44 16.24 13.00
C ARG A 110 10.62 17.75 13.20
N ILE A 111 9.96 18.36 14.18
CA ILE A 111 10.15 19.78 14.52
C ILE A 111 11.55 20.01 15.12
N LEU A 112 12.01 19.14 16.03
CA LEU A 112 13.32 19.27 16.65
C LEU A 112 14.47 19.06 15.66
N MET A 113 14.36 18.05 14.79
CA MET A 113 15.33 17.79 13.71
C MET A 113 15.41 18.98 12.75
N TYR A 114 14.26 19.55 12.36
CA TYR A 114 14.22 20.79 11.59
C TYR A 114 14.92 21.96 12.29
N VAL A 115 14.63 22.20 13.58
CA VAL A 115 15.27 23.29 14.33
C VAL A 115 16.79 23.12 14.37
N GLN A 116 17.29 21.90 14.56
CA GLN A 116 18.73 21.63 14.51
C GLN A 116 19.32 21.85 13.12
N VAL A 117 18.74 21.29 12.04
CA VAL A 117 19.31 21.44 10.70
C VAL A 117 19.22 22.88 10.21
N ARG A 118 18.11 23.58 10.48
CA ARG A 118 17.88 24.94 9.99
C ARG A 118 18.66 26.00 10.77
N TRP A 119 18.83 25.82 12.09
CA TRP A 119 19.34 26.84 13.00
C TRP A 119 20.55 26.41 13.84
N GLY A 120 21.05 25.17 13.68
CA GLY A 120 22.25 24.66 14.33
C GLY A 120 23.49 25.38 13.84
N GLY A 121 24.04 24.99 12.68
CA GLY A 121 25.33 25.51 12.22
C GLY A 121 26.41 25.34 13.29
N ASP A 122 27.14 26.41 13.61
CA ASP A 122 28.14 26.42 14.69
C ASP A 122 27.55 26.57 16.10
N ASN A 123 26.22 26.67 16.24
CA ASN A 123 25.57 26.86 17.55
C ASN A 123 25.70 25.59 18.41
N SER A 124 26.59 25.67 19.40
CA SER A 124 26.91 24.57 20.32
C SER A 124 25.72 24.10 21.18
N THR A 125 24.60 24.85 21.20
CA THR A 125 23.42 24.56 22.04
C THR A 125 22.30 23.76 21.36
N LEU A 126 22.35 23.50 20.05
CA LEU A 126 21.30 22.74 19.36
C LEU A 126 21.70 21.29 19.12
N LYS A 127 21.90 20.52 20.19
CA LYS A 127 22.43 19.14 20.10
C LYS A 127 21.43 18.08 20.57
N PHE A 128 21.52 16.91 19.94
CA PHE A 128 20.95 15.67 20.45
C PHE A 128 22.07 14.81 21.04
N THR A 129 21.79 14.10 22.12
CA THR A 129 22.71 13.12 22.70
C THR A 129 21.93 12.14 23.57
N ASP A 130 22.22 10.85 23.44
CA ASP A 130 21.55 9.82 24.26
C ASP A 130 21.94 9.90 25.75
N SER A 131 23.05 10.59 26.06
CA SER A 131 23.50 10.94 27.42
C SER A 131 22.85 12.21 27.99
N ALA A 132 21.86 12.81 27.33
CA ALA A 132 21.17 14.00 27.82
C ALA A 132 20.54 13.79 29.21
N THR A 133 20.68 14.75 30.13
CA THR A 133 20.00 14.71 31.45
C THR A 133 18.56 15.24 31.43
N GLY A 134 18.06 15.63 30.25
CA GLY A 134 16.73 16.21 30.03
C GLY A 134 16.62 17.69 30.39
N LYS A 135 17.61 18.30 31.07
CA LYS A 135 17.62 19.73 31.40
C LYS A 135 19.01 20.22 31.77
N GLY A 136 19.58 21.13 30.98
CA GLY A 136 20.81 21.87 31.31
C GLY A 136 21.95 21.68 30.32
N ASP A 137 22.12 20.49 29.75
CA ASP A 137 23.26 20.16 28.86
C ASP A 137 23.12 20.70 27.42
N ASN A 138 22.23 21.66 27.20
CA ASN A 138 21.75 22.09 25.88
C ASN A 138 21.25 20.93 24.98
N ALA A 139 20.81 19.83 25.60
CA ALA A 139 20.28 18.66 24.91
C ALA A 139 18.78 18.51 25.18
N ILE A 140 17.97 18.72 24.15
CA ILE A 140 16.50 18.71 24.23
C ILE A 140 15.90 17.29 24.19
N GLY A 141 16.70 16.29 23.84
CA GLY A 141 16.25 14.91 23.68
C GLY A 141 17.39 13.97 23.29
N SER A 142 17.12 12.69 23.47
CA SER A 142 17.96 11.57 23.02
C SER A 142 17.69 11.31 21.53
N ILE A 143 18.75 11.22 20.71
CA ILE A 143 18.56 11.00 19.26
C ILE A 143 17.91 9.64 18.98
N SER A 144 18.26 8.61 19.74
CA SER A 144 17.59 7.31 19.64
C SER A 144 16.10 7.38 19.98
N THR A 145 15.70 8.20 20.96
CA THR A 145 14.28 8.37 21.29
C THR A 145 13.53 9.16 20.22
N LEU A 146 14.13 10.22 19.67
CA LEU A 146 13.51 11.00 18.59
C LEU A 146 13.43 10.19 17.28
N MET A 147 14.45 9.40 16.94
CA MET A 147 14.40 8.48 15.80
C MET A 147 13.35 7.39 15.99
N LYS A 148 13.23 6.79 17.18
CA LYS A 148 12.16 5.85 17.52
C LYS A 148 10.79 6.47 17.21
N TRP A 149 10.51 7.65 17.77
CA TRP A 149 9.21 8.32 17.61
C TRP A 149 8.91 8.76 16.18
N HIS A 150 9.92 9.20 15.42
CA HIS A 150 9.77 9.53 14.00
C HIS A 150 9.39 8.32 13.14
N LEU A 151 9.87 7.13 13.52
CA LEU A 151 9.60 5.86 12.84
C LEU A 151 8.29 5.19 13.29
N GLU A 152 7.87 5.39 14.55
CA GLU A 152 6.59 4.91 15.08
C GLU A 152 5.40 5.77 14.62
N GLU A 153 5.60 7.07 14.40
CA GLU A 153 4.54 8.01 14.01
C GLU A 153 4.90 8.76 12.73
N ALA A 154 4.42 8.26 11.59
CA ALA A 154 4.52 8.92 10.28
C ALA A 154 3.79 10.28 10.25
N PRO A 155 4.12 11.19 9.30
CA PRO A 155 3.47 12.51 9.19
C PRO A 155 1.93 12.46 9.07
N SER A 156 1.26 13.29 9.87
CA SER A 156 -0.20 13.43 9.91
C SER A 156 -0.77 14.44 8.90
N GLU A 157 -2.09 14.41 8.68
CA GLU A 157 -2.78 15.44 7.88
C GLU A 157 -2.51 16.84 8.41
N TRP A 158 -2.64 17.03 9.73
CA TRP A 158 -2.29 18.29 10.40
C TRP A 158 -0.83 18.69 10.16
N GLU A 159 0.15 17.79 10.22
CA GLU A 159 1.55 18.13 9.93
C GLU A 159 1.76 18.61 8.49
N ILE A 160 1.23 17.87 7.51
CA ILE A 160 1.37 18.19 6.08
C ILE A 160 0.68 19.52 5.76
N ARG A 161 -0.57 19.69 6.21
CA ARG A 161 -1.38 20.92 6.11
C ARG A 161 -0.70 22.12 6.79
N ARG A 162 -0.10 21.89 7.95
CA ARG A 162 0.63 22.92 8.71
C ARG A 162 1.93 23.32 8.03
N ASN A 163 2.70 22.36 7.52
CA ASN A 163 3.93 22.62 6.78
C ASN A 163 3.65 23.51 5.55
N GLU A 164 2.59 23.17 4.81
CA GLU A 164 2.08 23.94 3.67
C GLU A 164 1.63 25.37 4.04
N GLU A 165 0.80 25.54 5.08
CA GLU A 165 0.33 26.87 5.50
C GLU A 165 1.41 27.73 6.18
N VAL A 166 2.41 27.12 6.82
CA VAL A 166 3.61 27.84 7.30
C VAL A 166 4.48 28.25 6.13
N ALA A 167 4.70 27.39 5.13
CA ALA A 167 5.52 27.70 3.96
C ALA A 167 4.97 28.90 3.17
N LYS A 168 3.64 29.04 3.05
CA LYS A 168 2.96 30.23 2.48
C LYS A 168 3.21 31.55 3.24
N ILE A 169 3.72 31.48 4.47
CA ILE A 169 3.95 32.63 5.36
C ILE A 169 5.44 32.98 5.48
N GLN A 170 6.33 31.99 5.57
CA GLN A 170 7.79 32.21 5.75
C GLN A 170 8.65 31.85 4.52
N GLY A 171 8.10 31.17 3.52
CA GLY A 171 8.81 30.85 2.27
C GLY A 171 9.64 29.56 2.28
N ASN A 172 9.66 28.80 3.37
CA ASN A 172 10.36 27.51 3.47
C ASN A 172 9.52 26.45 4.19
N ARG A 173 9.87 25.18 3.97
CA ARG A 173 9.20 23.98 4.52
C ARG A 173 10.04 23.33 5.61
N ASN A 174 9.43 22.43 6.38
CA ASN A 174 10.13 21.43 7.19
C ASN A 174 10.38 20.18 6.33
N PRO A 175 11.63 19.90 5.92
CA PRO A 175 11.92 18.79 5.01
C PRO A 175 11.74 17.42 5.67
N PHE A 176 11.69 17.30 7.00
CA PHE A 176 11.43 16.03 7.67
C PHE A 176 9.94 15.63 7.66
N ILE A 177 9.05 16.55 7.30
CA ILE A 177 7.62 16.26 7.05
C ILE A 177 7.41 15.85 5.58
N ASP A 178 8.07 16.54 4.64
CA ASP A 178 7.97 16.24 3.20
C ASP A 178 8.81 15.03 2.77
N HIS A 179 9.94 14.80 3.44
CA HIS A 179 10.91 13.72 3.21
C HIS A 179 11.33 13.07 4.55
N PRO A 180 10.48 12.23 5.16
CA PRO A 180 10.79 11.57 6.42
C PRO A 180 12.05 10.68 6.36
N GLU A 181 12.43 10.20 5.18
CA GLU A 181 13.65 9.44 4.93
C GLU A 181 14.95 10.20 5.29
N TYR A 182 14.94 11.53 5.24
CA TYR A 182 16.11 12.35 5.59
C TYR A 182 16.52 12.19 7.06
N ALA A 183 15.61 11.85 7.97
CA ALA A 183 15.96 11.59 9.36
C ALA A 183 16.93 10.39 9.48
N ALA A 184 16.66 9.31 8.74
CA ALA A 184 17.53 8.14 8.71
C ALA A 184 18.87 8.42 8.00
N GLN A 185 18.87 9.26 6.96
CA GLN A 185 20.08 9.62 6.22
C GLN A 185 21.02 10.57 7.00
N ILE A 186 20.46 11.46 7.83
CA ILE A 186 21.24 12.46 8.60
C ILE A 186 21.67 11.92 9.98
N TYR A 187 20.84 11.09 10.62
CA TYR A 187 21.05 10.63 12.01
C TYR A 187 21.30 9.13 12.16
N GLY A 188 21.11 8.34 11.10
CA GLY A 188 21.44 6.92 11.09
C GLY A 188 22.94 6.67 11.02
N TYR A 189 23.43 5.70 11.80
CA TYR A 189 24.80 5.21 11.70
C TYR A 189 24.83 3.68 11.83
N ALA A 190 25.83 3.04 11.21
CA ALA A 190 25.97 1.59 11.18
C ALA A 190 26.11 1.02 12.61
N GLY A 191 25.27 0.04 12.95
CA GLY A 191 25.24 -0.56 14.29
C GLY A 191 24.33 0.16 15.29
N SER A 192 23.65 1.23 14.89
CA SER A 192 22.51 1.76 15.67
C SER A 192 21.30 0.82 15.57
N TYR A 193 20.44 0.80 16.60
CA TYR A 193 19.23 -0.03 16.64
C TYR A 193 18.30 0.20 15.42
N PHE A 194 18.30 1.43 14.90
CA PHE A 194 17.54 1.88 13.72
C PHE A 194 18.15 1.43 12.38
N THR A 195 19.27 0.69 12.40
CA THR A 195 19.82 0.00 11.21
C THR A 195 19.49 -1.50 11.17
N SER A 196 18.62 -1.98 12.07
CA SER A 196 17.98 -3.29 11.92
C SER A 196 17.20 -3.38 10.60
N THR A 197 17.22 -4.53 9.94
CA THR A 197 16.62 -4.75 8.62
C THR A 197 15.15 -4.31 8.54
N THR A 198 14.38 -4.49 9.62
CA THR A 198 12.98 -4.06 9.70
C THR A 198 12.81 -2.54 9.55
N VAL A 199 13.74 -1.75 10.10
CA VAL A 199 13.71 -0.28 10.03
C VAL A 199 14.32 0.22 8.72
N ALA A 200 15.35 -0.46 8.20
CA ALA A 200 15.83 -0.21 6.85
C ALA A 200 14.72 -0.45 5.81
N ASN A 201 13.89 -1.48 6.02
CA ASN A 201 12.73 -1.76 5.17
C ASN A 201 11.63 -0.71 5.30
N SER A 202 11.28 -0.21 6.50
CA SER A 202 10.26 0.84 6.62
C SER A 202 10.71 2.18 6.02
N VAL A 203 11.99 2.55 6.15
CA VAL A 203 12.58 3.69 5.42
C VAL A 203 12.56 3.46 3.90
N ALA A 204 12.81 2.22 3.45
CA ALA A 204 12.71 1.87 2.03
C ALA A 204 11.26 1.89 1.50
N GLU A 205 10.25 1.58 2.33
CA GLU A 205 8.83 1.75 1.97
C GLU A 205 8.41 3.22 1.91
N VAL A 206 8.89 4.07 2.83
CA VAL A 206 8.70 5.54 2.73
C VAL A 206 9.29 6.08 1.41
N ILE A 207 10.49 5.64 1.05
CA ILE A 207 11.14 6.01 -0.23
C ILE A 207 10.34 5.50 -1.44
N LYS A 208 9.63 4.36 -1.31
CA LYS A 208 8.76 3.79 -2.35
C LYS A 208 7.43 4.53 -2.50
N ASN A 209 6.90 5.08 -1.39
CA ASN A 209 5.53 5.56 -1.27
C ASN A 209 5.46 7.09 -1.21
N HIS A 210 6.01 7.77 -2.22
CA HIS A 210 5.93 9.25 -2.34
C HIS A 210 4.50 9.80 -2.52
N ASN A 211 3.49 8.93 -2.60
CA ASN A 211 2.09 9.27 -2.30
C ASN A 211 1.79 8.87 -0.84
N VAL A 212 2.09 9.77 0.11
CA VAL A 212 1.83 9.52 1.54
C VAL A 212 0.32 9.45 1.81
N THR A 213 -0.16 8.27 2.22
CA THR A 213 -1.48 8.15 2.87
C THR A 213 -1.36 8.71 4.30
N PRO A 214 -2.08 9.79 4.66
CA PRO A 214 -1.85 10.45 5.95
C PRO A 214 -2.34 9.66 7.16
N THR A 215 -1.76 9.92 8.33
CA THR A 215 -2.34 9.49 9.61
C THR A 215 -3.44 10.48 10.07
N PRO A 216 -4.60 9.99 10.58
CA PRO A 216 -5.70 10.87 11.02
C PRO A 216 -5.39 11.76 12.23
N ASP A 217 -5.93 12.98 12.26
CA ASP A 217 -5.79 13.95 13.36
C ASP A 217 -6.49 13.44 14.67
N PRO A 218 -5.81 13.36 15.83
CA PRO A 218 -6.37 12.71 17.03
C PRO A 218 -6.99 13.63 18.11
N LYS A 219 -8.33 13.83 18.09
CA LYS A 219 -9.18 14.20 19.28
C LYS A 219 -10.68 14.31 18.96
N PRO A 220 -11.61 14.46 19.95
CA PRO A 220 -11.68 13.91 21.31
C PRO A 220 -12.84 12.91 21.51
N ASP A 221 -12.93 12.38 22.73
CA ASP A 221 -14.06 11.62 23.33
C ASP A 221 -14.33 10.18 22.87
N GLN A 222 -14.24 9.26 23.85
CA GLN A 222 -14.64 7.84 23.85
C GLN A 222 -13.81 6.85 22.99
N PRO A 223 -13.76 5.57 23.41
CA PRO A 223 -13.42 5.05 24.74
C PRO A 223 -11.88 4.82 24.79
N THR A 224 -11.39 3.83 25.54
CA THR A 224 -10.03 3.30 25.31
C THR A 224 -9.99 2.64 23.95
N VAL A 225 -9.39 3.30 22.95
CA VAL A 225 -9.29 2.78 21.58
C VAL A 225 -8.40 1.53 21.59
N LYS A 226 -9.06 0.39 21.45
CA LYS A 226 -8.43 -0.91 21.23
C LYS A 226 -7.79 -0.91 19.84
N THR A 227 -6.48 -0.73 19.77
CA THR A 227 -5.75 -0.78 18.49
C THR A 227 -5.67 -2.20 17.96
N VAL A 228 -5.88 -2.38 16.65
CA VAL A 228 -5.74 -3.69 16.00
C VAL A 228 -4.29 -4.14 16.06
N SER A 229 -4.05 -5.32 16.64
CA SER A 229 -2.72 -5.93 16.77
C SER A 229 -2.48 -7.08 15.81
N TYR A 230 -3.55 -7.77 15.38
CA TYR A 230 -3.47 -8.85 14.39
C TYR A 230 -4.81 -9.06 13.69
N VAL A 231 -4.78 -9.40 12.41
CA VAL A 231 -5.95 -9.79 11.61
C VAL A 231 -5.73 -11.21 11.07
N SER A 232 -6.69 -12.10 11.32
CA SER A 232 -6.71 -13.43 10.70
C SER A 232 -7.94 -13.59 9.82
N VAL A 233 -7.81 -14.40 8.77
CA VAL A 233 -8.91 -14.72 7.87
C VAL A 233 -9.00 -16.24 7.72
N ASP A 234 -10.17 -16.77 8.03
CA ASP A 234 -10.51 -18.19 7.95
C ASP A 234 -11.52 -18.42 6.80
N GLY A 235 -11.67 -19.67 6.37
CA GLY A 235 -12.68 -20.08 5.38
C GLY A 235 -12.15 -20.22 3.95
N THR A 236 -13.07 -20.14 2.97
CA THR A 236 -12.75 -20.36 1.55
C THR A 236 -13.55 -19.40 0.68
N ALA A 237 -12.88 -18.63 -0.18
CA ALA A 237 -13.54 -17.63 -1.03
C ALA A 237 -14.41 -18.28 -2.14
N ASN A 238 -15.62 -17.77 -2.30
CA ASN A 238 -16.62 -18.30 -3.24
C ASN A 238 -16.30 -18.03 -4.72
N LYS A 239 -15.44 -17.03 -5.02
CA LYS A 239 -14.93 -16.73 -6.36
C LYS A 239 -13.41 -16.76 -6.34
N LEU A 240 -12.82 -17.60 -7.20
CA LEU A 240 -11.37 -17.82 -7.27
C LEU A 240 -10.73 -17.37 -8.60
N GLY A 241 -11.50 -17.24 -9.69
CA GLY A 241 -11.01 -16.72 -10.97
C GLY A 241 -11.44 -15.28 -11.21
N TYR A 242 -10.52 -14.41 -11.63
CA TYR A 242 -10.71 -12.97 -11.83
C TYR A 242 -10.04 -12.45 -13.11
N ILE A 243 -10.44 -11.27 -13.58
CA ILE A 243 -9.67 -10.45 -14.52
C ILE A 243 -9.07 -9.23 -13.79
N ALA A 244 -7.94 -8.72 -14.28
CA ALA A 244 -7.31 -7.55 -13.69
C ALA A 244 -8.22 -6.32 -13.78
N GLY A 245 -8.19 -5.47 -12.75
CA GLY A 245 -9.15 -4.38 -12.55
C GLY A 245 -10.43 -4.77 -11.80
N GLU A 246 -10.71 -6.06 -11.59
CA GLU A 246 -11.77 -6.47 -10.64
C GLU A 246 -11.33 -6.32 -9.18
N GLU A 247 -12.28 -6.02 -8.29
CA GLU A 247 -12.12 -6.14 -6.84
C GLU A 247 -12.26 -7.61 -6.40
N PHE A 248 -11.64 -7.96 -5.27
CA PHE A 248 -11.72 -9.32 -4.72
C PHE A 248 -13.07 -9.58 -4.00
N ASN A 249 -13.68 -10.74 -4.28
CA ASN A 249 -14.94 -11.15 -3.67
C ASN A 249 -14.69 -11.99 -2.41
N HIS A 250 -14.82 -11.33 -1.26
CA HIS A 250 -14.59 -11.88 0.07
C HIS A 250 -15.67 -12.85 0.60
N GLN A 251 -16.72 -13.16 -0.17
CA GLN A 251 -17.80 -14.02 0.31
C GLN A 251 -17.28 -15.46 0.52
N GLY A 252 -17.62 -16.07 1.67
CA GLY A 252 -17.09 -17.38 2.10
C GLY A 252 -15.86 -17.28 3.02
N LEU A 253 -15.33 -16.08 3.26
CA LEU A 253 -14.29 -15.82 4.25
C LEU A 253 -14.87 -15.19 5.53
N THR A 254 -14.31 -15.59 6.67
CA THR A 254 -14.57 -15.03 8.00
C THR A 254 -13.34 -14.27 8.47
N VAL A 255 -13.51 -13.02 8.92
CA VAL A 255 -12.39 -12.16 9.35
C VAL A 255 -12.45 -11.95 10.85
N LYS A 256 -11.33 -12.17 11.54
CA LYS A 256 -11.17 -11.98 12.98
C LYS A 256 -10.07 -10.96 13.26
N VAL A 257 -10.31 -10.14 14.27
CA VAL A 257 -9.48 -9.00 14.66
C VAL A 257 -9.09 -9.17 16.11
N THR A 258 -7.80 -9.31 16.37
CA THR A 258 -7.24 -9.30 17.74
C THR A 258 -6.74 -7.90 18.07
N TYR A 259 -7.20 -7.39 19.20
CA TYR A 259 -6.85 -6.06 19.70
C TYR A 259 -5.69 -6.08 20.71
N SER A 260 -5.13 -4.90 20.99
CA SER A 260 -3.99 -4.71 21.91
C SER A 260 -4.27 -5.03 23.39
N ASP A 261 -5.53 -5.22 23.77
CA ASP A 261 -5.91 -5.78 25.09
C ASP A 261 -6.08 -7.31 25.09
N GLY A 262 -5.79 -7.97 23.97
CA GLY A 262 -5.94 -9.41 23.77
C GLY A 262 -7.38 -9.87 23.47
N SER A 263 -8.36 -8.97 23.40
CA SER A 263 -9.72 -9.34 22.98
C SER A 263 -9.79 -9.58 21.47
N VAL A 264 -10.70 -10.47 21.05
CA VAL A 264 -10.91 -10.84 19.65
C VAL A 264 -12.35 -10.59 19.25
N ALA A 265 -12.57 -9.98 18.08
CA ALA A 265 -13.88 -9.81 17.47
C ALA A 265 -13.92 -10.42 16.06
N GLU A 266 -15.07 -10.94 15.65
CA GLU A 266 -15.36 -11.28 14.26
C GLU A 266 -15.98 -10.07 13.58
N ILE A 267 -15.53 -9.73 12.36
CA ILE A 267 -16.01 -8.58 11.60
C ILE A 267 -16.55 -9.01 10.23
N ALA A 268 -17.43 -8.20 9.66
CA ALA A 268 -17.89 -8.40 8.29
C ALA A 268 -16.71 -8.21 7.32
N GLY A 269 -16.52 -9.12 6.36
CA GLY A 269 -15.48 -8.99 5.33
C GLY A 269 -15.59 -7.71 4.51
N SER A 270 -16.80 -7.14 4.37
CA SER A 270 -17.05 -5.84 3.73
C SER A 270 -16.54 -4.63 4.54
N SER A 271 -15.96 -4.85 5.73
CA SER A 271 -15.26 -3.84 6.53
C SER A 271 -13.73 -3.90 6.37
N CYS A 272 -13.18 -4.93 5.71
CA CYS A 272 -11.80 -4.89 5.22
C CYS A 272 -11.71 -4.08 3.92
N LYS A 273 -10.53 -3.54 3.64
CA LYS A 273 -10.04 -3.40 2.26
C LYS A 273 -9.45 -4.72 1.82
N TRP A 274 -9.75 -5.20 0.62
CA TRP A 274 -9.19 -6.45 0.08
C TRP A 274 -8.17 -6.13 -0.99
N LEU A 275 -6.89 -6.34 -0.66
CA LEU A 275 -5.75 -5.87 -1.43
C LEU A 275 -5.14 -7.00 -2.26
N ASP A 276 -4.82 -6.71 -3.52
CA ASP A 276 -3.94 -7.51 -4.36
C ASP A 276 -2.59 -7.70 -3.67
N ALA A 277 -2.17 -8.95 -3.42
CA ALA A 277 -0.99 -9.21 -2.60
C ALA A 277 0.35 -9.01 -3.33
N ASN A 278 0.36 -8.48 -4.55
CA ASN A 278 1.56 -8.10 -5.31
C ASN A 278 1.75 -6.57 -5.39
N THR A 279 0.64 -5.83 -5.48
CA THR A 279 0.60 -4.37 -5.75
C THR A 279 0.04 -3.55 -4.60
N GLY A 280 -0.70 -4.16 -3.66
CA GLY A 280 -1.31 -3.48 -2.53
C GLY A 280 -2.55 -2.64 -2.87
N MET A 281 -3.09 -2.76 -4.09
CA MET A 281 -4.28 -2.04 -4.55
C MET A 281 -5.56 -2.84 -4.27
N GLU A 282 -6.70 -2.16 -4.13
CA GLU A 282 -8.02 -2.80 -3.95
C GLU A 282 -8.54 -3.45 -5.25
N THR A 283 -7.94 -3.14 -6.39
CA THR A 283 -8.14 -3.83 -7.67
C THR A 283 -7.02 -4.84 -7.95
N LEU A 284 -7.41 -6.00 -8.45
CA LEU A 284 -6.53 -7.13 -8.74
C LEU A 284 -5.68 -6.90 -10.00
N SER A 285 -4.46 -7.43 -10.01
CA SER A 285 -3.49 -7.27 -11.10
C SER A 285 -3.15 -8.61 -11.77
N ALA A 286 -2.75 -8.56 -13.05
CA ALA A 286 -2.55 -9.75 -13.87
C ALA A 286 -1.43 -10.67 -13.32
N GLY A 287 -1.72 -11.95 -13.16
CA GLY A 287 -0.78 -12.94 -12.60
C GLY A 287 -0.78 -13.03 -11.07
N THR A 288 -1.62 -12.26 -10.39
CA THR A 288 -1.83 -12.38 -8.93
C THR A 288 -2.50 -13.69 -8.56
N THR A 289 -2.00 -14.30 -7.48
CA THR A 289 -2.44 -15.58 -6.91
C THR A 289 -2.93 -15.49 -5.47
N ALA A 290 -2.87 -14.30 -4.84
CA ALA A 290 -3.22 -14.08 -3.45
C ALA A 290 -3.73 -12.66 -3.16
N VAL A 291 -4.46 -12.50 -2.05
CA VAL A 291 -4.94 -11.21 -1.50
C VAL A 291 -4.60 -11.05 -0.02
N VAL A 292 -4.86 -9.87 0.53
CA VAL A 292 -4.73 -9.52 1.95
C VAL A 292 -6.02 -8.80 2.38
N CYS A 293 -6.64 -9.17 3.51
CA CYS A 293 -7.56 -8.24 4.19
C CYS A 293 -6.71 -7.25 4.98
N ARG A 294 -6.89 -5.96 4.70
CA ARG A 294 -6.49 -4.87 5.58
C ARG A 294 -7.71 -4.43 6.39
N TYR A 295 -7.65 -4.56 7.71
CA TYR A 295 -8.62 -3.94 8.60
C TYR A 295 -7.92 -2.87 9.45
N GLU A 296 -8.47 -1.65 9.43
CA GLU A 296 -7.78 -0.44 9.86
C GLU A 296 -6.37 -0.36 9.23
N ASN A 297 -5.31 -0.44 10.06
CA ASN A 297 -3.91 -0.39 9.64
C ASN A 297 -3.18 -1.74 9.76
N CYS A 298 -3.91 -2.84 9.93
CA CYS A 298 -3.34 -4.18 10.12
C CYS A 298 -3.69 -5.11 8.94
N ASP A 299 -2.67 -5.74 8.38
CA ASP A 299 -2.77 -6.69 7.27
C ASP A 299 -2.85 -8.13 7.77
N SER A 300 -3.74 -8.92 7.16
CA SER A 300 -3.74 -10.37 7.31
C SER A 300 -2.50 -11.01 6.68
N ALA A 301 -2.25 -12.27 7.02
CA ALA A 301 -1.42 -13.14 6.17
C ALA A 301 -1.98 -13.19 4.73
N LYS A 302 -1.13 -13.52 3.75
CA LYS A 302 -1.57 -13.66 2.34
C LYS A 302 -2.53 -14.84 2.18
N ILE A 303 -3.68 -14.57 1.56
CA ILE A 303 -4.75 -15.51 1.29
C ILE A 303 -4.64 -15.91 -0.19
N GLY A 304 -4.00 -17.04 -0.45
CA GLY A 304 -3.73 -17.56 -1.79
C GLY A 304 -4.94 -18.17 -2.50
N GLY A 305 -4.67 -18.88 -3.60
CA GLY A 305 -5.64 -19.75 -4.28
C GLY A 305 -6.57 -19.05 -5.28
N ILE A 306 -6.36 -17.76 -5.55
CA ILE A 306 -7.01 -17.09 -6.69
C ILE A 306 -6.16 -17.20 -7.97
N THR A 307 -6.78 -16.94 -9.12
CA THR A 307 -6.10 -16.75 -10.40
C THR A 307 -6.62 -15.44 -11.02
N VAL A 308 -5.76 -14.44 -11.18
CA VAL A 308 -6.09 -13.19 -11.86
C VAL A 308 -5.45 -13.17 -13.25
N THR A 309 -6.27 -13.03 -14.28
CA THR A 309 -5.84 -12.95 -15.68
C THR A 309 -5.80 -11.50 -16.17
N SER A 310 -5.11 -11.19 -17.27
CA SER A 310 -5.01 -9.82 -17.79
C SER A 310 -6.38 -9.21 -18.10
N GLN A 311 -6.56 -7.90 -17.85
CA GLN A 311 -7.77 -7.19 -18.23
C GLN A 311 -7.92 -7.24 -19.75
N VAL A 312 -8.96 -7.91 -20.25
CA VAL A 312 -9.23 -7.99 -21.68
C VAL A 312 -9.96 -6.74 -22.13
N THR A 313 -9.24 -5.62 -22.22
CA THR A 313 -9.67 -4.47 -23.03
C THR A 313 -9.72 -4.95 -24.47
N GLY A 314 -10.93 -5.03 -25.05
CA GLY A 314 -11.13 -5.61 -26.37
C GLY A 314 -10.37 -4.88 -27.48
N GLU A 315 -10.25 -5.53 -28.63
CA GLU A 315 -9.65 -4.92 -29.81
C GLU A 315 -10.47 -3.71 -30.28
N HIS A 316 -9.86 -2.53 -30.22
CA HIS A 316 -10.37 -1.25 -30.66
C HIS A 316 -9.78 -0.88 -32.03
N SER A 317 -10.52 -0.09 -32.81
CA SER A 317 -10.04 0.45 -34.08
C SER A 317 -10.45 1.91 -34.26
N ILE A 318 -9.52 2.75 -34.70
CA ILE A 318 -9.75 4.15 -35.06
C ILE A 318 -9.36 4.41 -36.53
N THR A 319 -10.13 5.26 -37.21
CA THR A 319 -9.87 5.67 -38.59
C THR A 319 -9.51 7.15 -38.64
N ILE A 320 -8.21 7.44 -38.71
CA ILE A 320 -7.67 8.78 -38.84
C ILE A 320 -7.83 9.20 -40.32
N THR A 321 -8.61 10.25 -40.54
CA THR A 321 -8.84 10.88 -41.84
C THR A 321 -8.67 12.39 -41.71
N ARG A 322 -8.45 13.07 -42.84
CA ARG A 322 -8.39 14.53 -42.91
C ARG A 322 -9.56 15.04 -43.72
N LYS A 323 -10.37 15.92 -43.14
CA LYS A 323 -11.35 16.71 -43.88
C LYS A 323 -10.68 17.92 -44.53
N GLN A 324 -11.17 18.31 -45.71
CA GLN A 324 -10.79 19.54 -46.38
C GLN A 324 -11.03 20.78 -45.49
N SER A 325 -10.12 21.75 -45.53
CA SER A 325 -10.46 23.13 -45.15
C SER A 325 -10.68 23.98 -46.40
N ALA A 326 -11.44 25.07 -46.25
CA ALA A 326 -11.56 26.12 -47.25
C ALA A 326 -10.28 26.99 -47.34
N ASP A 327 -9.42 26.93 -46.32
CA ASP A 327 -8.24 27.80 -46.19
C ASP A 327 -7.12 27.42 -47.17
N GLY A 328 -6.81 28.34 -48.08
CA GLY A 328 -5.52 28.32 -48.79
C GLY A 328 -4.39 28.70 -47.82
N GLY A 329 -3.46 27.77 -47.56
CA GLY A 329 -2.36 27.98 -46.62
C GLY A 329 -1.08 27.25 -47.01
N SER A 330 -0.02 27.45 -46.23
CA SER A 330 1.27 26.72 -46.35
C SER A 330 1.24 25.37 -45.63
N TYR A 331 2.27 24.55 -45.83
CA TYR A 331 2.49 23.39 -44.95
C TYR A 331 2.66 23.84 -43.49
N GLY A 332 2.13 23.07 -42.55
CA GLY A 332 2.19 23.35 -41.12
C GLY A 332 1.82 22.14 -40.27
N TRP A 333 2.10 22.21 -38.96
CA TRP A 333 1.61 21.24 -37.98
C TRP A 333 0.10 21.38 -37.80
N MET A 334 -0.62 20.26 -37.82
CA MET A 334 -2.06 20.19 -37.61
C MET A 334 -2.40 19.02 -36.68
N GLU A 335 -3.19 19.31 -35.66
CA GLU A 335 -3.80 18.30 -34.80
C GLU A 335 -4.79 17.42 -35.58
N TRP A 336 -4.88 16.15 -35.19
CA TRP A 336 -5.98 15.27 -35.50
C TRP A 336 -6.48 14.61 -34.20
N SER A 337 -7.78 14.29 -34.13
CA SER A 337 -8.32 13.49 -33.02
C SER A 337 -9.53 12.67 -33.47
N VAL A 338 -9.58 11.42 -33.00
CA VAL A 338 -10.63 10.44 -33.28
C VAL A 338 -10.84 9.59 -32.02
N GLY A 339 -12.09 9.48 -31.53
CA GLY A 339 -12.43 8.58 -30.43
C GLY A 339 -11.74 8.88 -29.08
N GLY A 340 -11.25 10.10 -28.87
CA GLY A 340 -10.46 10.48 -27.69
C GLY A 340 -8.95 10.31 -27.85
N ILE A 341 -8.50 9.59 -28.88
CA ILE A 341 -7.08 9.58 -29.30
C ILE A 341 -6.77 10.85 -30.08
N SER A 342 -5.56 11.38 -29.94
CA SER A 342 -5.07 12.56 -30.66
C SER A 342 -3.63 12.40 -31.14
N GLY A 343 -3.21 13.28 -32.05
CA GLY A 343 -1.87 13.35 -32.59
C GLY A 343 -1.69 14.51 -33.55
N GLN A 344 -0.49 14.62 -34.12
CA GLN A 344 -0.11 15.70 -35.02
C GLN A 344 0.35 15.19 -36.38
N SER A 345 0.27 16.05 -37.40
CA SER A 345 0.78 15.80 -38.75
C SER A 345 1.34 17.09 -39.35
N TYR A 346 2.48 17.02 -40.04
CA TYR A 346 2.98 18.17 -40.81
C TYR A 346 2.50 18.07 -42.26
N THR A 347 1.45 18.82 -42.59
CA THR A 347 0.68 18.59 -43.82
C THR A 347 0.27 19.88 -44.52
N TYR A 348 -0.14 19.80 -45.78
CA TYR A 348 -0.65 20.93 -46.55
C TYR A 348 -2.18 21.07 -46.37
N PRO A 349 -2.72 22.27 -46.06
CA PRO A 349 -4.11 22.44 -45.62
C PRO A 349 -5.17 22.33 -46.73
N GLY A 350 -4.75 22.10 -47.98
CA GLY A 350 -5.58 22.26 -49.18
C GLY A 350 -6.93 21.53 -49.21
N ASN A 351 -7.75 21.99 -50.15
CA ASN A 351 -9.18 21.73 -50.38
C ASN A 351 -9.56 20.30 -50.81
N LYS A 352 -8.94 19.27 -50.24
CA LYS A 352 -9.25 17.85 -50.51
C LYS A 352 -9.20 17.06 -49.21
N ASP A 353 -10.08 16.07 -49.09
CA ASP A 353 -10.18 15.17 -47.94
C ASP A 353 -9.02 14.16 -47.91
N ARG A 354 -7.81 14.66 -47.66
CA ARG A 354 -6.55 13.91 -47.59
C ARG A 354 -5.47 14.71 -46.87
N PHE A 355 -4.56 14.00 -46.23
CA PHE A 355 -3.26 14.54 -45.85
C PHE A 355 -2.37 14.64 -47.10
N GLN A 356 -1.55 15.68 -47.17
CA GLN A 356 -0.54 15.88 -48.20
C GLN A 356 0.81 16.17 -47.55
N PHE A 357 1.81 15.35 -47.89
CA PHE A 357 3.18 15.42 -47.40
C PHE A 357 4.15 15.62 -48.56
N ASN A 358 5.36 16.11 -48.30
CA ASN A 358 6.36 16.30 -49.35
C ASN A 358 7.79 16.23 -48.80
N SER A 359 8.69 15.48 -49.46
CA SER A 359 10.06 15.25 -48.99
C SER A 359 10.96 16.50 -49.07
N SER A 360 10.55 17.54 -49.79
CA SER A 360 11.19 18.87 -49.87
C SER A 360 10.64 19.85 -48.81
N LYS A 361 10.19 19.34 -47.67
CA LYS A 361 9.72 20.11 -46.51
C LYS A 361 10.51 19.71 -45.26
N PRO A 362 10.63 20.60 -44.25
CA PRO A 362 11.43 20.32 -43.06
C PRO A 362 10.94 19.10 -42.29
N TYR A 363 9.65 18.76 -42.38
CA TYR A 363 9.04 17.59 -41.75
C TYR A 363 8.08 16.91 -42.75
N PHE A 364 7.94 15.59 -42.66
CA PHE A 364 7.06 14.82 -43.55
C PHE A 364 6.51 13.54 -42.88
N TYR A 365 5.96 13.69 -41.68
CA TYR A 365 5.43 12.59 -40.87
C TYR A 365 4.13 12.95 -40.12
N LEU A 366 3.46 11.91 -39.61
CA LEU A 366 2.28 11.95 -38.73
C LEU A 366 2.51 11.00 -37.55
N PHE A 367 2.10 11.38 -36.34
CA PHE A 367 2.24 10.55 -35.13
C PHE A 367 1.06 10.76 -34.16
N ASN A 368 0.84 9.83 -33.22
CA ASN A 368 -0.09 10.01 -32.10
C ASN A 368 0.60 10.58 -30.85
N SER A 369 -0.09 11.48 -30.15
CA SER A 369 0.33 12.06 -28.87
C SER A 369 -0.43 11.48 -27.67
N THR A 370 -1.63 10.91 -27.89
CA THR A 370 -2.36 10.14 -26.87
C THR A 370 -2.04 8.65 -27.00
N ALA A 371 -1.73 7.98 -25.87
CA ALA A 371 -1.40 6.56 -25.80
C ALA A 371 -2.53 5.65 -26.34
N LEU A 372 -2.15 4.62 -27.10
CA LEU A 372 -3.05 3.55 -27.57
C LEU A 372 -3.01 2.37 -26.59
N THR A 373 -3.72 2.53 -25.46
CA THR A 373 -3.72 1.59 -24.33
C THR A 373 -4.06 0.15 -24.73
N GLY A 374 -3.28 -0.81 -24.22
CA GLY A 374 -3.33 -2.22 -24.64
C GLY A 374 -2.53 -2.51 -25.92
N GLY A 375 -1.87 -1.49 -26.47
CA GLY A 375 -0.87 -1.56 -27.53
C GLY A 375 -1.44 -1.74 -28.93
N ILE A 376 -0.79 -1.12 -29.91
CA ILE A 376 -1.05 -1.28 -31.34
C ILE A 376 -0.86 -2.76 -31.73
N LYS A 377 -1.77 -3.27 -32.57
CA LYS A 377 -1.70 -4.60 -33.20
C LYS A 377 -1.53 -4.50 -34.71
N SER A 378 -2.21 -3.53 -35.36
CA SER A 378 -1.97 -3.24 -36.77
C SER A 378 -2.17 -1.77 -37.12
N VAL A 379 -1.51 -1.32 -38.18
CA VAL A 379 -1.76 -0.02 -38.83
C VAL A 379 -1.94 -0.28 -40.32
N ARG A 380 -3.08 0.14 -40.88
CA ARG A 380 -3.35 0.09 -42.33
C ARG A 380 -3.43 1.50 -42.90
N VAL A 381 -2.71 1.75 -44.00
CA VAL A 381 -2.60 3.08 -44.63
C VAL A 381 -2.96 2.99 -46.10
N VAL A 382 -3.84 3.87 -46.56
CA VAL A 382 -4.25 4.05 -47.97
C VAL A 382 -3.83 5.44 -48.46
N GLY A 383 -3.27 5.51 -49.66
CA GLY A 383 -2.82 6.76 -50.26
C GLY A 383 -2.53 6.66 -51.74
N THR A 384 -1.78 7.63 -52.27
CA THR A 384 -1.19 7.54 -53.61
C THR A 384 -0.01 6.58 -53.63
N ASP A 385 0.44 6.18 -54.83
CA ASP A 385 1.71 5.49 -55.06
C ASP A 385 2.85 6.24 -54.37
N SER A 386 3.29 5.71 -53.23
CA SER A 386 4.21 6.38 -52.31
C SER A 386 4.67 5.41 -51.23
N LYS A 387 5.96 5.47 -50.88
CA LYS A 387 6.54 4.60 -49.85
C LYS A 387 6.58 5.27 -48.49
N TRP A 388 6.20 4.51 -47.47
CA TRP A 388 6.07 4.93 -46.07
C TRP A 388 6.79 3.94 -45.15
N GLN A 389 7.30 4.43 -44.02
CA GLN A 389 7.88 3.64 -42.93
C GLN A 389 7.03 3.80 -41.68
N LEU A 390 6.61 2.69 -41.07
CA LEU A 390 5.99 2.70 -39.74
C LEU A 390 7.08 2.51 -38.68
N ARG A 391 7.04 3.34 -37.64
CA ARG A 391 7.80 3.14 -36.39
C ARG A 391 6.88 3.17 -35.19
N VAL A 392 7.25 2.44 -34.15
CA VAL A 392 6.47 2.28 -32.91
C VAL A 392 7.34 2.44 -31.66
N ASN A 393 6.76 2.97 -30.59
CA ASN A 393 7.48 3.35 -29.37
C ASN A 393 6.54 3.29 -28.13
N ASN A 394 7.12 3.30 -26.93
CA ASN A 394 6.40 3.49 -25.66
C ASN A 394 6.65 4.87 -25.02
N THR A 395 7.48 5.71 -25.64
CA THR A 395 7.53 7.15 -25.41
C THR A 395 6.80 7.87 -26.54
N ALA A 396 6.01 8.89 -26.22
CA ALA A 396 5.31 9.71 -27.21
C ALA A 396 6.29 10.43 -28.16
N TYR A 397 6.01 10.31 -29.46
CA TYR A 397 6.69 11.08 -30.51
C TYR A 397 6.36 12.58 -30.41
N LYS A 398 7.17 13.42 -31.06
CA LYS A 398 7.08 14.89 -30.97
C LYS A 398 7.15 15.58 -32.34
N ALA A 399 6.61 16.79 -32.39
CA ALA A 399 6.77 17.70 -33.52
C ALA A 399 8.23 18.18 -33.66
N ASP A 400 8.48 18.87 -34.77
CA ASP A 400 9.73 19.57 -35.10
C ASP A 400 11.02 18.72 -35.15
N VAL A 401 10.92 17.40 -35.31
CA VAL A 401 12.05 16.52 -35.62
C VAL A 401 12.36 16.61 -37.12
N THR A 402 13.36 17.42 -37.48
CA THR A 402 13.78 17.68 -38.88
C THR A 402 13.96 16.38 -39.67
N GLY A 403 13.28 16.31 -40.82
CA GLY A 403 13.10 15.10 -41.61
C GLY A 403 11.92 14.27 -41.10
N SER A 404 12.22 13.24 -40.31
CA SER A 404 11.25 12.39 -39.63
C SER A 404 11.90 11.64 -38.45
N PRO A 405 11.14 11.22 -37.42
CA PRO A 405 11.71 10.57 -36.24
C PRO A 405 12.41 9.25 -36.55
N THR A 406 13.63 9.10 -36.03
CA THR A 406 14.48 7.90 -36.15
C THR A 406 14.46 7.01 -34.90
N GLU A 407 13.72 7.42 -33.86
CA GLU A 407 13.53 6.71 -32.60
C GLU A 407 12.40 5.65 -32.68
N GLY A 408 12.33 4.79 -31.66
CA GLY A 408 11.45 3.62 -31.64
C GLY A 408 11.88 2.50 -32.59
N VAL A 409 11.11 1.41 -32.60
CA VAL A 409 11.33 0.23 -33.44
C VAL A 409 10.72 0.47 -34.83
N SER A 410 11.47 0.16 -35.89
CA SER A 410 10.94 0.19 -37.26
C SER A 410 10.21 -1.10 -37.58
N VAL A 411 8.96 -0.98 -38.03
CA VAL A 411 8.12 -2.09 -38.51
C VAL A 411 8.29 -2.30 -40.04
N GLY A 412 9.26 -1.60 -40.64
CA GLY A 412 9.60 -1.69 -42.06
C GLY A 412 8.82 -0.75 -42.97
N GLU A 413 9.10 -0.84 -44.27
CA GLU A 413 8.56 0.05 -45.29
C GLU A 413 7.58 -0.65 -46.24
N LYS A 414 6.53 0.07 -46.68
CA LYS A 414 5.53 -0.41 -47.64
C LYS A 414 5.09 0.71 -48.60
N ASN A 415 4.57 0.33 -49.77
CA ASN A 415 3.86 1.23 -50.67
C ASN A 415 2.36 1.18 -50.34
N VAL A 416 1.69 2.33 -50.26
CA VAL A 416 0.33 2.46 -49.69
C VAL A 416 -0.80 2.57 -50.70
N LEU A 417 -0.52 2.45 -52.01
CA LEU A 417 -1.50 2.65 -53.10
C LEU A 417 -2.79 1.84 -52.90
N ASP A 418 -2.66 0.51 -52.72
CA ASP A 418 -3.79 -0.41 -52.59
C ASP A 418 -4.22 -0.66 -51.12
N GLY A 419 -3.67 0.12 -50.17
CA GLY A 419 -3.93 -0.03 -48.74
C GLY A 419 -3.01 -1.04 -48.04
N ALA A 420 -1.83 -0.58 -47.60
CA ALA A 420 -0.84 -1.44 -46.94
C ALA A 420 -1.08 -1.57 -45.43
N THR A 421 -1.08 -2.80 -44.92
CA THR A 421 -1.13 -3.10 -43.48
C THR A 421 0.23 -3.52 -42.94
N TRP A 422 0.65 -2.93 -41.83
CA TRP A 422 1.70 -3.44 -40.95
C TRP A 422 1.04 -4.17 -39.77
N GLN A 423 1.56 -5.34 -39.43
CA GLN A 423 1.30 -5.97 -38.13
C GLN A 423 2.39 -5.50 -37.15
N VAL A 424 2.06 -5.32 -35.88
CA VAL A 424 2.96 -4.80 -34.85
C VAL A 424 3.14 -5.86 -33.76
N ASP A 425 4.33 -6.47 -33.75
CA ASP A 425 4.71 -7.41 -32.70
C ASP A 425 5.10 -6.67 -31.42
N GLY A 426 4.52 -7.08 -30.28
CA GLY A 426 4.78 -6.49 -28.97
C GLY A 426 3.66 -5.61 -28.44
N ASN A 427 3.99 -4.75 -27.47
CA ASN A 427 3.04 -3.84 -26.83
C ASN A 427 3.57 -2.40 -26.88
N TYR A 428 3.25 -1.72 -27.98
CA TYR A 428 3.65 -0.33 -28.24
C TYR A 428 2.43 0.59 -28.27
N GLU A 429 2.47 1.71 -27.53
CA GLU A 429 1.33 2.63 -27.41
C GLU A 429 1.42 3.86 -28.33
N TYR A 430 2.55 4.08 -28.99
CA TYR A 430 2.78 5.20 -29.89
C TYR A 430 3.35 4.76 -31.24
N PHE A 431 3.03 5.49 -32.30
CA PHE A 431 3.53 5.29 -33.65
C PHE A 431 3.84 6.60 -34.37
N THR A 432 4.71 6.52 -35.38
CA THR A 432 4.87 7.53 -36.42
C THR A 432 4.86 6.88 -37.80
N LEU A 433 4.18 7.53 -38.75
CA LEU A 433 4.21 7.22 -40.17
C LEU A 433 5.11 8.24 -40.86
N ASN A 434 6.29 7.79 -41.27
CA ASN A 434 7.31 8.62 -41.90
C ASN A 434 7.23 8.45 -43.42
N TYR A 435 7.17 9.55 -44.18
CA TYR A 435 7.31 9.48 -45.64
C TYR A 435 8.76 9.19 -46.02
N VAL A 436 8.98 8.21 -46.90
CA VAL A 436 10.34 7.82 -47.37
C VAL A 436 10.46 7.81 -48.90
N GLY A 437 9.50 8.42 -49.60
CA GLY A 437 9.56 8.66 -51.04
C GLY A 437 10.13 10.04 -51.41
N THR A 438 10.04 10.38 -52.69
CA THR A 438 10.47 11.68 -53.22
C THR A 438 9.29 12.46 -53.82
N GLY A 439 9.31 13.79 -53.63
CA GLY A 439 8.25 14.66 -54.14
C GLY A 439 7.06 14.73 -53.18
N ALA A 440 5.83 14.73 -53.70
CA ALA A 440 4.60 14.86 -52.91
C ALA A 440 3.84 13.52 -52.82
N ALA A 441 3.41 13.16 -51.62
CA ALA A 441 2.58 11.99 -51.34
C ALA A 441 1.30 12.40 -50.60
N TYR A 442 0.25 11.58 -50.74
CA TYR A 442 -1.06 11.84 -50.18
C TYR A 442 -1.59 10.61 -49.45
N LEU A 443 -2.12 10.80 -48.24
CA LEU A 443 -2.80 9.74 -47.47
C LEU A 443 -4.28 10.09 -47.32
N THR A 444 -5.15 9.14 -47.63
CA THR A 444 -6.62 9.31 -47.56
C THR A 444 -7.23 8.64 -46.34
N GLU A 445 -6.63 7.53 -45.88
CA GLU A 445 -7.13 6.74 -44.76
C GLU A 445 -5.97 6.13 -43.98
N ILE A 446 -6.00 6.22 -42.65
CA ILE A 446 -5.10 5.52 -41.73
C ILE A 446 -5.98 4.84 -40.68
N VAL A 447 -6.08 3.51 -40.71
CA VAL A 447 -6.76 2.70 -39.68
C VAL A 447 -5.71 2.19 -38.69
N VAL A 448 -5.95 2.36 -37.40
CA VAL A 448 -5.10 1.83 -36.33
C VAL A 448 -5.92 0.91 -35.44
N THR A 449 -5.48 -0.33 -35.30
CA THR A 449 -6.07 -1.35 -34.43
C THR A 449 -5.18 -1.55 -33.21
N TYR A 450 -5.75 -1.55 -32.02
CA TYR A 450 -5.04 -1.59 -30.73
C TYR A 450 -5.92 -2.22 -29.63
N GLY A 451 -5.35 -2.61 -28.48
CA GLY A 451 -6.07 -3.35 -27.43
C GLY A 451 -5.83 -4.86 -27.50
N ALA A 452 -6.34 -5.61 -26.51
CA ALA A 452 -6.03 -7.03 -26.35
C ALA A 452 -6.86 -7.93 -27.30
N THR A 453 -6.18 -8.89 -27.93
CA THR A 453 -6.81 -9.89 -28.81
C THR A 453 -7.57 -10.94 -28.00
N ASN A 454 -8.88 -11.05 -28.23
CA ASN A 454 -9.71 -12.10 -27.64
C ASN A 454 -9.39 -13.48 -28.26
N GLY A 455 -8.72 -14.37 -27.52
CA GLY A 455 -8.48 -15.73 -28.01
C GLY A 455 -7.54 -16.60 -27.15
N GLY A 456 -8.07 -17.20 -26.08
CA GLY A 456 -7.35 -18.22 -25.31
C GLY A 456 -8.18 -18.71 -24.12
N THR A 457 -8.36 -20.02 -23.99
CA THR A 457 -8.99 -20.63 -22.80
C THR A 457 -8.08 -20.43 -21.59
N THR A 458 -8.56 -19.76 -20.55
CA THR A 458 -7.80 -19.54 -19.32
C THR A 458 -7.55 -20.85 -18.60
N ASP A 459 -6.28 -21.22 -18.45
CA ASP A 459 -5.88 -22.19 -17.45
C ASP A 459 -6.37 -21.72 -16.08
N THR A 460 -6.94 -22.62 -15.28
CA THR A 460 -7.37 -22.34 -13.91
C THR A 460 -6.94 -23.45 -12.99
N ILE A 461 -6.49 -23.09 -11.79
CA ILE A 461 -6.23 -24.01 -10.71
C ILE A 461 -6.59 -23.36 -9.37
N SER A 462 -7.20 -24.14 -8.50
CA SER A 462 -7.57 -23.74 -7.15
C SER A 462 -7.36 -24.90 -6.18
N LEU A 463 -7.16 -24.57 -4.90
CA LEU A 463 -6.91 -25.53 -3.83
C LEU A 463 -8.08 -25.51 -2.85
N ASP A 464 -8.40 -26.66 -2.27
CA ASP A 464 -9.44 -26.77 -1.25
C ASP A 464 -9.00 -26.16 0.10
N ASN A 465 -7.69 -26.07 0.34
CA ASN A 465 -7.10 -25.44 1.53
C ASN A 465 -5.81 -24.69 1.15
N LEU A 466 -5.57 -23.55 1.80
CA LEU A 466 -4.41 -22.67 1.52
C LEU A 466 -3.23 -22.92 2.46
N SER A 467 -3.47 -23.59 3.60
CA SER A 467 -2.43 -24.00 4.53
C SER A 467 -2.84 -25.26 5.28
N THR A 468 -1.87 -25.94 5.90
CA THR A 468 -2.11 -27.01 6.88
C THR A 468 -0.90 -27.22 7.79
N SER A 469 -1.14 -27.81 8.96
CA SER A 469 -0.12 -28.17 9.93
C SER A 469 -0.02 -29.69 10.05
N LEU A 470 1.20 -30.21 10.08
CA LEU A 470 1.52 -31.63 10.23
C LEU A 470 2.54 -31.83 11.36
N GLU A 471 2.58 -33.02 11.96
CA GLU A 471 3.73 -33.48 12.74
C GLU A 471 4.72 -34.20 11.80
N VAL A 472 6.02 -34.21 12.12
CA VAL A 472 7.00 -35.06 11.41
C VAL A 472 6.51 -36.52 11.37
N GLY A 473 6.52 -37.11 10.16
CA GLY A 473 6.06 -38.47 9.89
C GLY A 473 4.57 -38.60 9.56
N LYS A 474 3.79 -37.52 9.52
CA LYS A 474 2.40 -37.53 9.03
C LYS A 474 2.31 -37.23 7.54
N THR A 475 1.18 -37.57 6.94
CA THR A 475 0.84 -37.27 5.55
C THR A 475 -0.53 -36.58 5.45
N THR A 476 -0.76 -35.91 4.33
CA THR A 476 -2.06 -35.37 3.91
C THR A 476 -2.16 -35.41 2.38
N LYS A 477 -3.31 -35.06 1.79
CA LYS A 477 -3.46 -34.91 0.34
C LYS A 477 -3.95 -33.50 0.03
N ILE A 478 -3.29 -32.83 -0.90
CA ILE A 478 -3.72 -31.52 -1.40
C ILE A 478 -4.99 -31.70 -2.23
N GLY A 479 -6.08 -31.03 -1.83
CA GLY A 479 -7.32 -30.98 -2.62
C GLY A 479 -7.19 -29.93 -3.71
N VAL A 480 -7.41 -30.31 -4.97
CA VAL A 480 -7.17 -29.44 -6.14
C VAL A 480 -8.30 -29.54 -7.15
N LYS A 481 -8.69 -28.40 -7.70
CA LYS A 481 -9.62 -28.27 -8.84
C LYS A 481 -8.93 -27.49 -9.93
N ALA A 482 -8.76 -28.10 -11.11
CA ALA A 482 -8.03 -27.52 -12.23
C ALA A 482 -8.75 -27.74 -13.56
N SER A 483 -8.46 -26.91 -14.57
CA SER A 483 -8.95 -27.06 -15.94
C SER A 483 -8.25 -28.13 -16.77
N GLY A 484 -7.21 -28.77 -16.22
CA GLY A 484 -6.36 -29.74 -16.91
C GLY A 484 -5.42 -30.47 -15.95
N ASN A 485 -4.37 -31.09 -16.50
CA ASN A 485 -3.40 -31.86 -15.73
C ASN A 485 -2.61 -30.98 -14.75
N VAL A 486 -2.44 -31.48 -13.52
CA VAL A 486 -1.71 -30.79 -12.45
C VAL A 486 -0.34 -31.42 -12.24
N SER A 487 0.69 -30.59 -12.05
CA SER A 487 2.00 -31.00 -11.53
C SER A 487 2.27 -30.34 -10.17
N TYR A 488 3.10 -30.98 -9.34
CA TYR A 488 3.38 -30.56 -7.97
C TYR A 488 4.88 -30.36 -7.71
N ALA A 489 5.21 -29.39 -6.85
CA ALA A 489 6.56 -29.14 -6.35
C ALA A 489 6.54 -28.73 -4.87
N THR A 490 7.64 -28.94 -4.16
CA THR A 490 7.87 -28.43 -2.79
C THR A 490 9.00 -27.40 -2.80
N SER A 491 8.91 -26.36 -1.96
CA SER A 491 9.99 -25.38 -1.78
C SER A 491 11.16 -25.91 -0.94
N ASP A 492 10.92 -26.89 -0.05
CA ASP A 492 11.96 -27.55 0.75
C ASP A 492 11.56 -29.00 1.07
N SER A 493 12.23 -29.94 0.41
CA SER A 493 12.05 -31.38 0.60
C SER A 493 12.59 -31.91 1.93
N ASN A 494 13.37 -31.12 2.68
CA ASN A 494 13.79 -31.46 4.05
C ASN A 494 12.66 -31.21 5.07
N VAL A 495 11.70 -30.34 4.72
CA VAL A 495 10.51 -30.06 5.54
C VAL A 495 9.35 -30.95 5.12
N CYS A 496 8.97 -30.92 3.84
CA CYS A 496 7.95 -31.83 3.30
C CYS A 496 8.14 -32.13 1.81
N THR A 497 7.80 -33.36 1.42
CA THR A 497 7.76 -33.80 0.01
C THR A 497 6.31 -33.87 -0.50
N VAL A 498 6.15 -33.84 -1.81
CA VAL A 498 4.86 -34.05 -2.51
C VAL A 498 5.07 -34.99 -3.70
N ASP A 499 4.12 -35.88 -3.97
CA ASP A 499 4.15 -36.78 -5.12
C ASP A 499 3.31 -36.29 -6.31
N GLY A 500 3.32 -37.05 -7.41
CA GLY A 500 2.58 -36.72 -8.63
C GLY A 500 1.05 -36.77 -8.49
N GLU A 501 0.52 -37.31 -7.39
CA GLU A 501 -0.91 -37.30 -7.09
C GLU A 501 -1.29 -36.24 -6.05
N GLY A 502 -0.34 -35.43 -5.58
CA GLY A 502 -0.56 -34.42 -4.55
C GLY A 502 -0.61 -34.95 -3.11
N ASN A 503 -0.12 -36.17 -2.86
CA ASN A 503 0.07 -36.64 -1.48
C ASN A 503 1.32 -35.96 -0.89
N VAL A 504 1.17 -35.29 0.25
CA VAL A 504 2.22 -34.52 0.93
C VAL A 504 2.67 -35.29 2.18
N ALA A 505 3.99 -35.40 2.41
CA ALA A 505 4.58 -36.07 3.56
C ALA A 505 5.51 -35.15 4.36
N ALA A 506 5.33 -35.10 5.68
CA ALA A 506 6.14 -34.30 6.59
C ALA A 506 7.45 -35.00 6.95
N VAL A 507 8.59 -34.41 6.56
CA VAL A 507 9.94 -34.96 6.68
C VAL A 507 10.70 -34.39 7.89
N GLY A 508 10.59 -33.08 8.13
CA GLY A 508 11.37 -32.39 9.16
C GLY A 508 10.70 -31.10 9.63
N LYS A 509 11.02 -30.68 10.86
CA LYS A 509 10.44 -29.47 11.48
C LYS A 509 10.79 -28.22 10.67
N GLY A 510 9.79 -27.46 10.24
CA GLY A 510 10.00 -26.24 9.45
C GLY A 510 8.73 -25.75 8.77
N VAL A 511 8.91 -24.93 7.73
CA VAL A 511 7.81 -24.41 6.90
C VAL A 511 8.22 -24.52 5.43
N ALA A 512 7.34 -25.03 4.58
CA ALA A 512 7.55 -25.15 3.14
C ALA A 512 6.25 -24.95 2.37
N THR A 513 6.36 -24.54 1.11
CA THR A 513 5.22 -24.32 0.21
C THR A 513 5.12 -25.47 -0.79
N ILE A 514 3.92 -26.02 -0.96
CA ILE A 514 3.59 -26.90 -2.08
C ILE A 514 2.96 -26.07 -3.20
N THR A 515 3.58 -26.06 -4.37
CA THR A 515 3.05 -25.41 -5.57
C THR A 515 2.39 -26.45 -6.47
N ALA A 516 1.11 -26.25 -6.80
CA ALA A 516 0.38 -27.00 -7.81
C ALA A 516 0.26 -26.15 -9.08
N THR A 517 0.51 -26.73 -10.25
CA THR A 517 0.53 -26.02 -11.55
C THR A 517 -0.32 -26.74 -12.59
N CYS A 518 -1.20 -26.01 -13.28
CA CYS A 518 -1.97 -26.48 -14.44
C CYS A 518 -1.78 -25.49 -15.59
N GLY A 519 -1.08 -25.91 -16.65
CA GLY A 519 -0.73 -25.01 -17.77
C GLY A 519 0.04 -23.78 -17.27
N ASN A 520 -0.51 -22.59 -17.53
CA ASN A 520 0.04 -21.31 -17.06
C ASN A 520 -0.42 -20.91 -15.65
N ALA A 521 -1.42 -21.58 -15.08
CA ALA A 521 -1.98 -21.24 -13.77
C ALA A 521 -1.28 -22.02 -12.66
N ARG A 522 -1.06 -21.38 -11.51
CA ARG A 522 -0.45 -21.98 -10.31
C ARG A 522 -1.23 -21.60 -9.06
N ALA A 523 -1.26 -22.51 -8.09
CA ALA A 523 -1.76 -22.23 -6.74
C ALA A 523 -0.82 -22.85 -5.70
N GLU A 524 -0.75 -22.26 -4.52
CA GLU A 524 0.29 -22.53 -3.52
C GLU A 524 -0.33 -22.80 -2.15
N MET A 525 0.15 -23.83 -1.45
CA MET A 525 -0.29 -24.25 -0.12
C MET A 525 0.87 -24.18 0.89
N LEU A 526 0.66 -23.53 2.03
CA LEU A 526 1.67 -23.47 3.09
C LEU A 526 1.59 -24.68 4.01
N ILE A 527 2.67 -25.45 4.14
CA ILE A 527 2.80 -26.58 5.06
C ILE A 527 3.68 -26.17 6.23
N VAL A 528 3.15 -26.28 7.45
CA VAL A 528 3.90 -26.10 8.69
C VAL A 528 4.13 -27.47 9.34
N VAL A 529 5.38 -27.82 9.60
CA VAL A 529 5.74 -29.11 10.21
C VAL A 529 6.26 -28.92 11.63
N GLY A 530 5.50 -29.42 12.60
CA GLY A 530 5.82 -29.47 14.02
C GLY A 530 6.59 -30.74 14.42
N GLU A 531 7.13 -30.73 15.64
CA GLU A 531 7.86 -31.88 16.22
C GLU A 531 6.92 -33.07 16.47
N SER A 532 7.46 -34.29 16.41
CA SER A 532 6.66 -35.51 16.61
C SER A 532 6.36 -35.72 18.09
N THR A 533 5.08 -35.72 18.46
CA THR A 533 4.63 -35.90 19.85
C THR A 533 4.57 -37.37 20.25
N THR A 534 5.72 -38.02 20.44
CA THR A 534 5.75 -39.31 21.15
C THR A 534 5.37 -39.08 22.62
N PRO A 535 4.35 -39.77 23.17
CA PRO A 535 4.05 -39.69 24.59
C PRO A 535 5.25 -40.15 25.42
N ASN A 536 5.73 -39.28 26.32
CA ASN A 536 6.71 -39.68 27.32
C ASN A 536 6.09 -40.79 28.21
N PRO A 537 6.76 -41.93 28.44
CA PRO A 537 6.23 -42.96 29.34
C PRO A 537 6.01 -42.37 30.74
N ASP A 538 4.83 -42.68 31.29
CA ASP A 538 4.31 -42.12 32.54
C ASP A 538 5.28 -42.37 33.72
N PRO A 539 5.71 -41.34 34.49
CA PRO A 539 6.59 -41.54 35.64
C PRO A 539 5.91 -42.42 36.69
N THR A 540 6.56 -43.54 37.01
CA THR A 540 6.06 -44.57 37.94
C THR A 540 5.56 -43.98 39.27
N PRO A 541 4.35 -44.32 39.75
CA PRO A 541 3.76 -43.73 40.95
C PRO A 541 4.65 -43.82 42.20
N ASN A 542 4.83 -42.69 42.88
CA ASN A 542 5.61 -42.58 44.12
C ASN A 542 4.87 -43.28 45.29
N PRO A 543 5.44 -44.32 45.92
CA PRO A 543 4.72 -45.19 46.84
C PRO A 543 4.71 -44.69 48.30
N ASN A 544 4.28 -43.45 48.57
CA ASN A 544 4.01 -43.01 49.95
C ASN A 544 3.00 -41.85 50.10
N PRO A 545 1.73 -42.11 50.50
CA PRO A 545 0.78 -41.08 50.91
C PRO A 545 0.86 -40.82 52.42
N ASN A 546 1.42 -39.68 52.82
CA ASN A 546 1.33 -39.20 54.21
C ASN A 546 -0.05 -38.54 54.45
N PRO A 547 -0.82 -38.92 55.47
CA PRO A 547 -2.22 -38.50 55.62
C PRO A 547 -2.40 -37.10 56.23
N ASP A 548 -3.38 -36.35 55.71
CA ASP A 548 -3.87 -35.08 56.26
C ASP A 548 -4.98 -35.33 57.30
N PRO A 549 -4.87 -34.87 58.57
CA PRO A 549 -5.70 -35.35 59.66
C PRO A 549 -6.96 -34.51 59.97
N PHE A 550 -7.93 -34.45 59.05
CA PHE A 550 -9.27 -33.91 59.34
C PHE A 550 -10.45 -34.83 58.93
N LYS A 551 -10.94 -35.57 59.92
CA LYS A 551 -12.26 -36.23 60.04
C LYS A 551 -13.27 -35.24 60.66
N ASP A 552 -14.60 -35.35 60.58
CA ASP A 552 -15.59 -36.26 59.94
C ASP A 552 -16.78 -35.35 59.46
N SER A 553 -17.96 -35.74 58.95
CA SER A 553 -18.72 -37.00 58.90
C SER A 553 -19.66 -37.09 57.68
N ASP A 554 -20.48 -38.15 57.65
CA ASP A 554 -21.82 -38.35 57.03
C ASP A 554 -22.43 -37.27 56.11
N SER A 555 -23.07 -37.64 54.99
CA SER A 555 -24.07 -38.72 54.91
C SER A 555 -24.16 -39.42 53.53
N SER A 556 -24.91 -40.53 53.49
CA SER A 556 -24.93 -41.51 52.40
C SER A 556 -26.08 -41.35 51.39
N ALA A 557 -25.90 -41.85 50.15
CA ALA A 557 -26.68 -42.97 49.60
C ALA A 557 -26.45 -43.26 48.10
N GLY A 558 -25.87 -44.43 47.79
CA GLY A 558 -26.09 -45.24 46.57
C GLY A 558 -25.68 -44.72 45.16
N CYS A 559 -25.63 -45.55 44.12
CA CYS A 559 -25.24 -46.97 43.99
C CYS A 559 -25.29 -47.42 42.50
N LYS A 560 -24.30 -48.20 42.03
CA LYS A 560 -24.23 -48.85 40.68
C LYS A 560 -24.03 -47.85 39.51
N GLY A 561 -23.29 -48.13 38.43
CA GLY A 561 -22.84 -49.42 37.85
C GLY A 561 -23.78 -49.81 36.70
N VAL A 562 -23.34 -50.03 35.45
CA VAL A 562 -22.34 -51.03 35.01
C VAL A 562 -21.67 -50.66 33.67
N VAL A 563 -20.36 -50.91 33.59
CA VAL A 563 -19.48 -51.41 32.47
C VAL A 563 -19.83 -51.18 30.98
N SER A 564 -18.77 -50.95 30.21
CA SER A 564 -18.66 -50.73 28.75
C SER A 564 -18.92 -51.93 27.82
N THR A 565 -19.24 -51.65 26.55
CA THR A 565 -18.88 -52.48 25.38
C THR A 565 -18.32 -51.59 24.25
N VAL A 566 -17.56 -52.19 23.32
CA VAL A 566 -16.70 -51.52 22.31
C VAL A 566 -17.32 -51.58 20.91
N GLY A 567 -17.04 -50.58 20.04
CA GLY A 567 -16.67 -50.87 18.65
C GLY A 567 -17.47 -50.28 17.48
N THR A 568 -16.94 -49.17 16.92
CA THR A 568 -16.72 -48.94 15.47
C THR A 568 -17.89 -48.84 14.46
N ILE A 569 -17.51 -48.44 13.22
CA ILE A 569 -18.22 -48.52 11.93
C ILE A 569 -19.06 -47.29 11.50
N THR A 570 -18.36 -46.39 10.79
CA THR A 570 -18.71 -45.87 9.45
C THR A 570 -19.90 -44.90 9.25
N ALA A 571 -19.64 -43.76 8.60
CA ALA A 571 -20.63 -42.82 8.06
C ALA A 571 -21.12 -43.25 6.66
N LEU A 572 -22.29 -42.75 6.18
CA LEU A 572 -22.43 -42.06 4.87
C LEU A 572 -23.86 -41.52 4.55
N LEU A 573 -23.94 -40.25 4.10
CA LEU A 573 -24.88 -39.63 3.12
C LEU A 573 -26.44 -39.52 3.28
N ILE A 574 -26.92 -38.38 2.75
CA ILE A 574 -28.21 -38.09 2.04
C ILE A 574 -29.49 -37.73 2.83
N ALA A 575 -29.71 -36.41 2.90
CA ALA A 575 -30.89 -35.58 2.54
C ALA A 575 -32.35 -36.06 2.71
N VAL A 576 -33.25 -35.08 2.96
CA VAL A 576 -34.34 -34.69 2.02
C VAL A 576 -34.83 -33.26 2.33
N ALA A 577 -35.41 -32.57 1.36
CA ALA A 577 -35.87 -31.17 1.47
C ALA A 577 -37.30 -31.04 2.06
N GLY A 578 -37.61 -29.87 2.62
CA GLY A 578 -38.96 -29.50 3.11
C GLY A 578 -39.28 -28.02 2.80
N ALA A 579 -40.44 -27.78 2.18
CA ALA A 579 -40.78 -26.49 1.55
C ALA A 579 -41.11 -25.34 2.54
N ALA A 580 -40.98 -24.11 2.05
CA ALA A 580 -41.25 -22.89 2.81
C ALA A 580 -42.75 -22.64 3.05
N ILE A 581 -43.07 -21.97 4.17
CA ILE A 581 -44.33 -21.22 4.34
C ILE A 581 -43.98 -19.80 4.83
N VAL A 582 -44.43 -18.80 4.07
CA VAL A 582 -44.35 -17.38 4.45
C VAL A 582 -45.64 -16.97 5.15
N ARG A 583 -45.53 -16.33 6.33
CA ARG A 583 -46.47 -15.27 6.75
C ARG A 583 -45.91 -14.40 7.89
N LYS A 584 -45.54 -13.16 7.54
CA LYS A 584 -45.57 -12.04 8.48
C LYS A 584 -47.03 -11.77 8.89
N ARG A 585 -47.25 -11.45 10.16
CA ARG A 585 -48.15 -10.37 10.61
C ARG A 585 -47.63 -9.84 11.95
N HIS A 586 -48.03 -8.60 12.26
CA HIS A 586 -47.92 -7.97 13.58
C HIS A 586 -48.55 -8.87 14.65
N GLU A 587 -48.14 -8.80 15.92
CA GLU A 587 -47.70 -7.62 16.68
C GLU A 587 -46.22 -7.61 17.11
#